data_AF-A0A614RE57-F1
#
_entry.id   AF-A0A614RE57-F1
#
_cell.length_a   1.000
_cell.length_b   1.000
_cell.length_c   1.000
_cell.angle_alpha   90.00
_cell.angle_beta   90.00
_cell.angle_gamma   90.00
#
_symmetry.space_group_name_H-M   'P 1'
#
loop_
_entity.id
_entity.type
_entity.pdbx_description
1 polymer ?
#
loop_
_entity_poly.entity_id
_entity_poly.type
_entity_poly.pdbx_seq_one_letter_code
_entity_poly.pdbx_strand_id
1 'polypeptide(L)'
;MNSTLRKSVLAAVGGGAIAIASALITGPTGNDGLEGVRYKPYRDVVGIWTVCYGHTGNDIMIGKTYTESQCKALLNKDLNTVARQINPYIKVPIPETTRGALYSFVYNVGAGNFKTSTLLHKINQGDIKGACEQLRRWTYAGGKQWKGLITRREIEREVCLWGQK
;
A
#
# COMPACT_ATOMS: atom_id res chain seq x y z
N MET A 1 11.90 9.26 -1.15
CA MET A 1 12.16 8.08 -0.30
C MET A 1 13.66 7.94 -0.04
N ASN A 2 14.11 7.16 0.94
CA ASN A 2 15.56 6.92 1.13
C ASN A 2 16.13 6.02 0.01
N SER A 3 17.45 6.03 -0.15
CA SER A 3 18.12 5.31 -1.25
C SER A 3 17.96 3.79 -1.17
N THR A 4 17.93 3.22 0.03
CA THR A 4 17.79 1.77 0.25
C THR A 4 16.40 1.28 -0.16
N LEU A 5 15.34 1.95 0.28
CA LEU A 5 13.97 1.64 -0.12
C LEU A 5 13.80 1.81 -1.63
N ARG A 6 14.37 2.87 -2.21
CA ARG A 6 14.33 3.08 -3.67
C ARG A 6 14.92 1.90 -4.44
N LYS A 7 16.11 1.41 -4.03
CA LYS A 7 16.74 0.24 -4.65
C LYS A 7 15.89 -1.02 -4.51
N SER A 8 15.29 -1.24 -3.33
CA SER A 8 14.40 -2.37 -3.07
C SER A 8 13.18 -2.37 -3.99
N VAL A 9 12.49 -1.23 -4.12
CA VAL A 9 11.31 -1.11 -4.98
C VAL A 9 11.70 -1.22 -6.47
N LEU A 10 12.84 -0.65 -6.88
CA LEU A 10 13.36 -0.82 -8.25
C LEU A 10 13.63 -2.30 -8.59
N ALA A 11 14.22 -3.06 -7.66
CA ALA A 11 14.44 -4.50 -7.84
C ALA A 11 13.13 -5.29 -7.96
N ALA A 12 12.05 -4.80 -7.34
CA ALA A 12 10.74 -5.43 -7.38
C ALA A 12 9.95 -5.15 -8.68
N VAL A 13 10.38 -4.19 -9.52
CA VAL A 13 9.63 -3.79 -10.73
C VAL A 13 9.38 -4.95 -11.69
N GLY A 14 10.37 -5.85 -11.85
CA GLY A 14 10.23 -7.03 -12.70
C GLY A 14 9.17 -8.04 -12.23
N GLY A 15 8.77 -7.99 -10.95
CA GLY A 15 7.71 -8.81 -10.37
C GLY A 15 6.31 -8.20 -10.47
N GLY A 16 6.16 -7.03 -11.12
CA GLY A 16 4.88 -6.35 -11.32
C GLY A 16 4.34 -5.63 -10.07
N ALA A 17 3.13 -5.09 -10.17
CA ALA A 17 2.54 -4.20 -9.19
C ALA A 17 2.42 -4.79 -7.76
N ILE A 18 2.19 -6.09 -7.62
CA ILE A 18 2.13 -6.76 -6.30
C ILE A 18 3.51 -6.76 -5.64
N ALA A 19 4.57 -7.08 -6.38
CA ALA A 19 5.93 -7.06 -5.86
C ALA A 19 6.35 -5.64 -5.46
N ILE A 20 6.02 -4.64 -6.28
CA ILE A 20 6.27 -3.22 -5.99
C ILE A 20 5.57 -2.80 -4.69
N ALA A 21 4.27 -3.12 -4.54
CA ALA A 21 3.51 -2.80 -3.34
C ALA A 21 4.03 -3.52 -2.09
N SER A 22 4.42 -4.79 -2.23
CA SER A 22 5.04 -5.58 -1.17
C SER A 22 6.35 -4.92 -0.70
N ALA A 23 7.24 -4.54 -1.63
CA ALA A 23 8.50 -3.86 -1.29
C ALA A 23 8.27 -2.51 -0.60
N LEU A 24 7.24 -1.76 -1.00
CA LEU A 24 6.84 -0.52 -0.31
C LEU A 24 6.36 -0.79 1.13
N ILE A 25 5.55 -1.83 1.33
CA ILE A 25 4.94 -2.17 2.61
C ILE A 25 5.97 -2.73 3.59
N THR A 26 6.79 -3.68 3.16
CA THR A 26 7.74 -4.38 4.05
C THR A 26 9.06 -3.64 4.21
N GLY A 27 9.47 -2.88 3.18
CA GLY A 27 10.83 -2.35 3.08
C GLY A 27 11.88 -3.45 2.87
N PRO A 28 13.15 -3.07 2.66
CA PRO A 28 14.23 -4.01 2.40
C PRO A 28 14.58 -4.94 3.56
N THR A 29 14.33 -4.57 4.82
CA THR A 29 14.62 -5.42 5.99
C THR A 29 13.38 -6.12 6.55
N GLY A 30 12.21 -5.89 5.97
CA GLY A 30 10.95 -6.49 6.42
C GLY A 30 10.32 -5.80 7.63
N ASN A 31 10.86 -4.68 8.08
CA ASN A 31 10.31 -3.88 9.18
C ASN A 31 10.57 -2.37 9.03
N ASP A 32 11.06 -1.95 7.87
CA ASP A 32 11.48 -0.58 7.56
C ASP A 32 10.72 0.01 6.35
N GLY A 33 9.61 -0.63 5.98
CA GLY A 33 8.68 -0.16 4.97
C GLY A 33 7.62 0.80 5.50
N LEU A 34 6.55 0.95 4.73
CA LEU A 34 5.43 1.84 5.03
C LEU A 34 4.46 1.29 6.08
N GLU A 35 4.49 -0.02 6.33
CA GLU A 35 3.73 -0.65 7.41
C GLU A 35 4.67 -1.19 8.49
N GLY A 36 4.23 -1.06 9.74
CA GLY A 36 4.87 -1.79 10.84
C GLY A 36 4.53 -3.28 10.79
N VAL A 37 5.37 -4.10 11.42
CA VAL A 37 5.16 -5.56 11.50
C VAL A 37 5.02 -6.01 12.96
N ARG A 38 4.05 -6.88 13.25
CA ARG A 38 3.94 -7.58 14.53
C ARG A 38 3.64 -9.06 14.34
N TYR A 39 4.58 -9.93 14.71
CA TYR A 39 4.46 -11.38 14.51
C TYR A 39 3.48 -12.08 15.44
N LYS A 40 3.11 -11.45 16.56
CA LYS A 40 2.05 -11.94 17.46
C LYS A 40 0.78 -11.12 17.26
N PRO A 41 -0.40 -11.78 17.17
CA PRO A 41 -1.67 -11.08 17.11
C PRO A 41 -1.85 -10.10 18.27
N TYR A 42 -2.38 -8.93 17.97
CA TYR A 42 -2.67 -7.88 18.93
C TYR A 42 -4.01 -7.22 18.59
N ARG A 43 -4.64 -6.57 19.57
CA ARG A 43 -5.77 -5.68 19.29
C ARG A 43 -5.25 -4.30 18.93
N ASP A 44 -5.70 -3.76 17.81
CA ASP A 44 -5.41 -2.37 17.43
C ASP A 44 -6.20 -1.37 18.30
N VAL A 45 -6.07 -0.08 17.99
CA VAL A 45 -6.70 1.00 18.75
C VAL A 45 -8.23 1.01 18.70
N VAL A 46 -8.83 0.29 17.74
CA VAL A 46 -10.29 0.12 17.61
C VAL A 46 -10.76 -1.27 18.01
N GLY A 47 -9.86 -2.11 18.54
CA GLY A 47 -10.18 -3.42 19.11
C GLY A 47 -10.19 -4.58 18.11
N ILE A 48 -9.74 -4.39 16.88
CA ILE A 48 -9.68 -5.43 15.85
C ILE A 48 -8.39 -6.25 16.01
N TRP A 49 -8.52 -7.57 15.85
CA TRP A 49 -7.36 -8.47 15.83
C TRP A 49 -6.53 -8.25 14.57
N THR A 50 -5.25 -7.95 14.78
CA THR A 50 -4.30 -7.60 13.72
C THR A 50 -2.98 -8.36 13.93
N VAL A 51 -2.34 -8.79 12.85
CA VAL A 51 -1.02 -9.44 12.87
C VAL A 51 -0.21 -9.09 11.63
N CYS A 52 1.08 -9.43 11.62
CA CYS A 52 1.99 -9.22 10.50
C CYS A 52 2.02 -7.76 10.06
N TYR A 53 1.97 -7.49 8.75
CA TYR A 53 2.00 -6.16 8.16
C TYR A 53 0.62 -5.47 8.16
N GLY A 54 -0.15 -5.61 9.25
CA GLY A 54 -1.51 -5.06 9.33
C GLY A 54 -2.61 -5.98 8.80
N HIS A 55 -2.34 -7.28 8.68
CA HIS A 55 -3.35 -8.27 8.30
C HIS A 55 -4.45 -8.36 9.35
N THR A 56 -5.70 -8.31 8.90
CA THR A 56 -6.91 -8.51 9.71
C THR A 56 -7.77 -9.59 9.06
N GLY A 57 -8.41 -10.42 9.88
CA GLY A 57 -9.20 -11.54 9.38
C GLY A 57 -9.57 -12.55 10.44
N ASN A 58 -10.60 -13.35 10.16
CA ASN A 58 -11.02 -14.44 11.04
C ASN A 58 -10.06 -15.64 11.02
N ASP A 59 -9.09 -15.65 10.10
CA ASP A 59 -8.02 -16.64 9.97
C ASP A 59 -6.81 -16.34 10.90
N ILE A 60 -6.89 -15.30 11.73
CA ILE A 60 -5.88 -15.01 12.75
C ILE A 60 -5.99 -16.01 13.91
N MET A 61 -4.91 -16.75 14.16
CA MET A 61 -4.79 -17.69 15.27
C MET A 61 -4.25 -16.97 16.51
N ILE A 62 -5.13 -16.69 17.48
CA ILE A 62 -4.76 -16.04 18.75
C ILE A 62 -3.73 -16.91 19.49
N GLY A 63 -2.67 -16.29 20.01
CA GLY A 63 -1.57 -16.97 20.73
C GLY A 63 -0.46 -17.53 19.84
N LYS A 64 -0.65 -17.57 18.51
CA LYS A 64 0.40 -17.97 17.56
C LYS A 64 1.45 -16.87 17.40
N THR A 65 2.72 -17.27 17.27
CA THR A 65 3.77 -16.41 16.70
C THR A 65 3.95 -16.77 15.23
N TYR A 66 3.66 -15.83 14.33
CA TYR A 66 3.79 -16.01 12.89
C TYR A 66 5.25 -15.85 12.46
N THR A 67 5.69 -16.66 11.50
CA THR A 67 7.00 -16.49 10.88
C THR A 67 6.97 -15.36 9.86
N GLU A 68 8.15 -14.85 9.49
CA GLU A 68 8.27 -13.86 8.41
C GLU A 68 7.67 -14.37 7.09
N SER A 69 7.91 -15.64 6.75
CA SER A 69 7.33 -16.27 5.55
C SER A 69 5.81 -16.33 5.60
N GLN A 70 5.22 -16.64 6.76
CA GLN A 70 3.77 -16.60 6.95
C GLN A 70 3.22 -15.17 6.80
N CYS A 71 3.91 -14.17 7.35
CA CYS A 71 3.53 -12.77 7.20
C CYS A 71 3.61 -12.27 5.75
N LYS A 72 4.63 -12.68 5.00
CA LYS A 72 4.74 -12.38 3.56
C LYS A 72 3.63 -13.07 2.76
N ALA A 73 3.27 -14.31 3.11
CA ALA A 73 2.17 -15.03 2.47
C ALA A 73 0.82 -14.33 2.72
N LEU A 74 0.56 -13.88 3.95
CA LEU A 74 -0.62 -13.07 4.30
C LEU A 74 -0.64 -11.74 3.53
N LEU A 75 0.48 -11.03 3.49
CA LEU A 75 0.58 -9.78 2.73
C LEU A 75 0.29 -10.00 1.23
N ASN A 76 0.84 -11.06 0.63
CA ASN A 76 0.56 -11.38 -0.76
C ASN A 76 -0.94 -11.69 -0.98
N LYS A 77 -1.58 -12.44 -0.07
CA LYS A 77 -3.02 -12.71 -0.11
C LYS A 77 -3.84 -11.41 -0.03
N ASP A 78 -3.47 -10.50 0.87
CA ASP A 78 -4.18 -9.24 1.07
C ASP A 78 -3.98 -8.28 -0.13
N LEU A 79 -2.77 -8.18 -0.68
CA LEU A 79 -2.51 -7.38 -1.88
C LEU A 79 -3.26 -7.92 -3.11
N ASN A 80 -3.39 -9.25 -3.24
CA ASN A 80 -4.25 -9.83 -4.27
C ASN A 80 -5.73 -9.47 -4.06
N THR A 81 -6.18 -9.35 -2.80
CA THR A 81 -7.53 -8.86 -2.49
C THR A 81 -7.70 -7.40 -2.87
N VAL A 82 -6.73 -6.53 -2.53
CA VAL A 82 -6.70 -5.13 -2.95
C VAL A 82 -6.78 -5.02 -4.48
N ALA A 83 -5.94 -5.78 -5.20
CA ALA A 83 -5.92 -5.81 -6.66
C ALA A 83 -7.31 -6.16 -7.24
N ARG A 84 -7.94 -7.23 -6.75
CA ARG A 84 -9.30 -7.62 -7.18
C ARG A 84 -10.33 -6.53 -6.89
N GLN A 85 -10.21 -5.83 -5.76
CA GLN A 85 -11.18 -4.82 -5.34
C GLN A 85 -11.11 -3.54 -6.17
N ILE A 86 -9.94 -3.16 -6.72
CA ILE A 86 -9.75 -1.87 -7.38
C ILE A 86 -9.48 -1.95 -8.89
N ASN A 87 -8.89 -3.03 -9.39
CA ASN A 87 -8.56 -3.13 -10.82
C ASN A 87 -9.78 -2.97 -11.74
N PRO A 88 -10.97 -3.52 -11.43
CA PRO A 88 -12.16 -3.29 -12.26
C PRO A 88 -12.58 -1.83 -12.38
N TYR A 89 -12.12 -0.94 -11.48
CA TYR A 89 -12.48 0.47 -11.46
C TYR A 89 -11.49 1.34 -12.23
N ILE A 90 -10.28 0.87 -12.48
CA ILE A 90 -9.28 1.53 -13.31
C ILE A 90 -9.59 1.18 -14.78
N LYS A 91 -10.05 2.16 -15.55
CA LYS A 91 -10.57 1.97 -16.92
C LYS A 91 -9.57 2.28 -18.01
N VAL A 92 -8.40 2.80 -17.67
CA VAL A 92 -7.32 3.10 -18.60
C VAL A 92 -6.06 2.29 -18.27
N PRO A 93 -5.20 2.02 -19.26
CA PRO A 93 -3.87 1.48 -19.00
C PRO A 93 -3.08 2.42 -18.08
N ILE A 94 -2.40 1.86 -17.09
CA ILE A 94 -1.48 2.59 -16.21
C ILE A 94 -0.19 1.79 -16.05
N PRO A 95 0.96 2.45 -15.83
CA PRO A 95 2.22 1.75 -15.52
C PRO A 95 2.09 0.85 -14.29
N GLU A 96 2.83 -0.26 -14.27
CA GLU A 96 2.87 -1.17 -13.12
C GLU A 96 3.40 -0.50 -11.85
N THR A 97 4.28 0.49 -11.97
CA THR A 97 4.74 1.32 -10.86
C THR A 97 3.61 2.17 -10.29
N THR A 98 2.80 2.81 -11.14
CA THR A 98 1.57 3.49 -10.72
C THR A 98 0.63 2.52 -10.03
N ARG A 99 0.35 1.37 -10.64
CA ARG A 99 -0.54 0.35 -10.05
C ARG A 99 -0.04 -0.16 -8.69
N GLY A 100 1.26 -0.43 -8.56
CA GLY A 100 1.87 -0.86 -7.29
C GLY A 100 1.79 0.20 -6.20
N ALA A 101 2.01 1.47 -6.54
CA ALA A 101 1.80 2.58 -5.61
C ALA A 101 0.34 2.68 -5.14
N LEU A 102 -0.62 2.45 -6.05
CA LEU A 102 -2.04 2.44 -5.71
C LEU A 102 -2.39 1.25 -4.81
N TYR A 103 -1.80 0.08 -5.00
CA TYR A 103 -2.01 -1.04 -4.07
C TYR A 103 -1.51 -0.70 -2.66
N SER A 104 -0.32 -0.10 -2.50
CA SER A 104 0.17 0.38 -1.20
C SER A 104 -0.76 1.42 -0.58
N PHE A 105 -1.23 2.37 -1.39
CA PHE A 105 -2.16 3.41 -0.95
C PHE A 105 -3.48 2.80 -0.45
N VAL A 106 -4.08 1.91 -1.24
CA VAL A 106 -5.36 1.27 -0.93
C VAL A 106 -5.24 0.28 0.22
N TYR A 107 -4.11 -0.38 0.39
CA TYR A 107 -3.84 -1.19 1.58
C TYR A 107 -4.00 -0.36 2.87
N ASN A 108 -3.63 0.93 2.83
CA ASN A 108 -3.77 1.82 3.97
C ASN A 108 -5.17 2.40 4.15
N VAL A 109 -5.76 2.91 3.07
CA VAL A 109 -7.01 3.70 3.17
C VAL A 109 -8.26 2.86 2.92
N GLY A 110 -8.11 1.64 2.41
CA GLY A 110 -9.20 0.76 2.04
C GLY A 110 -9.78 1.04 0.64
N ALA A 111 -10.30 -0.01 0.01
CA ALA A 111 -10.84 0.06 -1.36
C ALA A 111 -12.09 0.95 -1.49
N GLY A 112 -12.90 1.06 -0.44
CA GLY A 112 -14.08 1.94 -0.44
C GLY A 112 -13.71 3.40 -0.69
N ASN A 113 -12.73 3.91 0.07
CA ASN A 113 -12.21 5.27 -0.07
C ASN A 113 -11.59 5.52 -1.45
N PHE A 114 -10.89 4.54 -2.02
CA PHE A 114 -10.33 4.66 -3.37
C PHE A 114 -11.41 4.79 -4.44
N LYS A 115 -12.46 3.97 -4.37
CA LYS A 115 -13.53 3.92 -5.38
C LYS A 115 -14.31 5.23 -5.52
N THR A 116 -14.38 6.03 -4.47
CA THR A 116 -15.07 7.34 -4.46
C THR A 116 -14.09 8.52 -4.58
N SER A 117 -12.80 8.26 -4.79
CA SER A 117 -11.77 9.30 -4.75
C SER A 117 -11.67 10.12 -6.04
N THR A 118 -11.37 11.39 -5.91
CA THR A 118 -10.91 12.25 -7.01
C THR A 118 -9.66 11.69 -7.70
N LEU A 119 -8.83 10.96 -6.95
CA LEU A 119 -7.66 10.24 -7.49
C LEU A 119 -8.10 9.26 -8.58
N LEU A 120 -9.05 8.36 -8.31
CA LEU A 120 -9.55 7.40 -9.29
C LEU A 120 -10.21 8.10 -10.49
N HIS A 121 -10.98 9.16 -10.23
CA HIS A 121 -11.59 9.96 -11.29
C HIS A 121 -10.52 10.49 -12.27
N LYS A 122 -9.42 11.04 -11.75
CA LYS A 122 -8.29 11.53 -12.57
C LYS A 122 -7.58 10.41 -13.33
N ILE A 123 -7.38 9.24 -12.70
CA ILE A 123 -6.85 8.06 -13.41
C ILE A 123 -7.69 7.77 -14.64
N ASN A 124 -9.01 7.69 -14.47
CA ASN A 124 -9.92 7.33 -15.56
C ASN A 124 -10.08 8.42 -16.63
N GLN A 125 -9.65 9.65 -16.36
CA GLN A 125 -9.49 10.72 -17.35
C GLN A 125 -8.16 10.67 -18.10
N GLY A 126 -7.26 9.74 -17.75
CA GLY A 126 -5.89 9.70 -18.26
C GLY A 126 -4.94 10.71 -17.61
N ASP A 127 -5.40 11.50 -16.63
CA ASP A 127 -4.57 12.44 -15.86
C ASP A 127 -3.80 11.70 -14.76
N ILE A 128 -2.84 10.86 -15.15
CA ILE A 128 -2.08 10.02 -14.22
C ILE A 128 -1.21 10.88 -13.30
N LYS A 129 -0.54 11.91 -13.84
CA LYS A 129 0.25 12.85 -13.02
C LYS A 129 -0.62 13.55 -11.98
N GLY A 130 -1.76 14.11 -12.37
CA GLY A 130 -2.68 14.74 -11.45
C GLY A 130 -3.32 13.77 -10.46
N ALA A 131 -3.52 12.50 -10.84
CA ALA A 131 -3.94 11.45 -9.91
C ALA A 131 -2.86 11.18 -8.85
N CYS A 132 -1.58 11.06 -9.22
CA CYS A 132 -0.50 10.89 -8.26
C CYS A 132 -0.39 12.10 -7.30
N GLU A 133 -0.67 13.33 -7.75
CA GLU A 133 -0.75 14.49 -6.86
C GLU A 133 -1.89 14.39 -5.82
N GLN A 134 -2.99 13.70 -6.13
CA GLN A 134 -4.09 13.52 -5.18
C GLN A 134 -3.68 12.73 -3.94
N LEU A 135 -2.61 11.93 -3.98
CA LEU A 135 -2.10 11.21 -2.80
C LEU A 135 -1.83 12.16 -1.62
N ARG A 136 -1.37 13.40 -1.89
CA ARG A 136 -1.08 14.42 -0.87
C ARG A 136 -2.30 14.85 -0.04
N ARG A 137 -3.51 14.66 -0.57
CA ARG A 137 -4.76 14.96 0.15
C ARG A 137 -5.05 13.94 1.25
N TRP A 138 -4.48 12.74 1.18
CA TRP A 138 -4.71 11.63 2.11
C TRP A 138 -3.70 11.61 3.27
N THR A 139 -3.56 12.76 3.94
CA THR A 139 -2.58 13.00 5.01
C THR A 139 -3.18 13.36 6.36
N TYR A 140 -4.52 13.28 6.48
CA TYR A 140 -5.28 13.59 7.68
C TYR A 140 -5.88 12.33 8.31
N ALA A 141 -5.90 12.28 9.63
CA ALA A 141 -6.63 11.29 10.43
C ALA A 141 -7.09 11.92 11.75
N GLY A 142 -8.34 11.68 12.15
CA GLY A 142 -8.92 12.32 13.34
C GLY A 142 -8.95 13.85 13.27
N GLY A 143 -9.18 14.42 12.08
CA GLY A 143 -9.22 15.88 11.86
C GLY A 143 -7.86 16.59 11.87
N LYS A 144 -6.75 15.87 12.09
CA LYS A 144 -5.40 16.43 12.15
C LYS A 144 -4.52 15.87 11.03
N GLN A 145 -3.62 16.69 10.51
CA GLN A 145 -2.61 16.24 9.56
C GLN A 145 -1.45 15.53 10.27
N TRP A 146 -1.00 14.40 9.74
CA TRP A 146 0.05 13.57 10.35
C TRP A 146 1.32 13.55 9.51
N LYS A 147 2.47 13.88 10.13
CA LYS A 147 3.79 13.84 9.47
C LYS A 147 4.07 12.47 8.83
N GLY A 148 3.73 11.37 9.53
CA GLY A 148 3.90 10.01 9.01
C GLY A 148 3.09 9.76 7.73
N LEU A 149 1.85 10.25 7.66
CA LEU A 149 1.04 10.13 6.44
C LEU A 149 1.59 11.00 5.31
N ILE A 150 2.07 12.21 5.60
CA ILE A 150 2.73 13.06 4.59
C ILE A 150 3.92 12.31 3.98
N THR A 151 4.82 11.79 4.81
CA THR A 151 5.98 11.03 4.34
C THR A 151 5.57 9.80 3.53
N ARG A 152 4.58 9.03 3.99
CA ARG A 152 4.03 7.88 3.25
C ARG A 152 3.54 8.28 1.86
N ARG A 153 2.73 9.33 1.77
CA ARG A 153 2.13 9.77 0.49
C ARG A 153 3.16 10.33 -0.46
N GLU A 154 4.21 11.00 0.02
CA GLU A 154 5.32 11.42 -0.86
C GLU A 154 6.07 10.21 -1.45
N ILE A 155 6.30 9.16 -0.66
CA ILE A 155 6.96 7.93 -1.15
C ILE A 155 6.09 7.23 -2.20
N GLU A 156 4.80 7.03 -1.91
CA GLU A 156 3.86 6.43 -2.87
C GLU A 156 3.73 7.28 -4.13
N ARG A 157 3.66 8.61 -4.00
CA ARG A 157 3.63 9.55 -5.12
C ARG A 157 4.89 9.45 -5.98
N GLU A 158 6.06 9.32 -5.37
CA GLU A 158 7.32 9.15 -6.09
C GLU A 158 7.28 7.90 -6.98
N VAL A 159 6.88 6.74 -6.44
CA VAL A 159 6.72 5.50 -7.22
C VAL A 159 5.62 5.64 -8.28
N CYS A 160 4.51 6.28 -7.93
CA CYS A 160 3.38 6.50 -8.83
C CYS A 160 3.79 7.22 -10.13
N LEU A 161 4.76 8.13 -10.03
CA LEU A 161 5.27 8.95 -11.13
C LEU A 161 6.41 8.29 -11.93
N TRP A 162 6.99 7.16 -11.50
CA TRP A 162 8.15 6.57 -12.20
C TRP A 162 7.89 6.14 -13.64
N GLY A 163 6.65 5.80 -13.98
CA GLY A 163 6.25 5.43 -15.35
C GLY A 163 5.78 6.61 -16.21
N GLN A 164 5.76 7.83 -15.66
CA GLN A 164 5.37 9.03 -16.38
C GLN A 164 6.62 9.63 -17.03
N LYS A 165 6.77 9.46 -18.34
CA LYS A 165 7.75 10.19 -19.15
C LYS A 165 7.09 11.44 -19.72
#